data_AF-A0A5Q4SCN3-F1
#
_entry.id   AF-A0A5Q4SCN3-F1
#
_cell.length_a   1.000
_cell.length_b   1.000
_cell.length_c   1.000
_cell.angle_alpha   90.00
_cell.angle_beta   90.00
_cell.angle_gamma   90.00
#
_symmetry.space_group_name_H-M   'P 1'
#
loop_
_entity.id
_entity.type
_entity.pdbx_description
1 polymer ?
#
loop_
_entity_poly.entity_id
_entity_poly.type
_entity_poly.pdbx_seq_one_letter_code
_entity_poly.pdbx_strand_id
1 'polypeptide(L)' 'MHQAEIAAAQAYIRLMAATRAALADPDGAPLYMPLLTSPMEEADEALRCAGLTGNEHRLFALVRDLQPSLTGSDR' A
#
# COMPACT_ATOMS: atom_id res chain seq x y z
N MET A 1 15.07 -5.56 9.03
CA MET A 1 13.60 -5.68 8.84
C MET A 1 13.29 -7.14 8.55
N HIS A 2 12.19 -7.68 9.08
CA HIS A 2 11.78 -9.04 8.71
C HIS A 2 11.27 -9.04 7.26
N GLN A 3 11.61 -10.07 6.48
CA GLN A 3 11.24 -10.14 5.07
C GLN A 3 9.72 -10.09 4.85
N ALA A 4 8.94 -10.64 5.77
CA ALA A 4 7.47 -10.56 5.76
C ALA A 4 6.96 -9.11 5.96
N GLU A 5 7.57 -8.35 6.86
CA GLU A 5 7.22 -6.92 7.07
C GLU A 5 7.49 -6.09 5.82
N ILE A 6 8.61 -6.34 5.12
CA ILE A 6 8.94 -5.66 3.86
C ILE A 6 7.90 -6.01 2.80
N ALA A 7 7.58 -7.29 2.63
CA ALA A 7 6.60 -7.74 1.63
C ALA A 7 5.21 -7.14 1.89
N ALA A 8 4.78 -7.09 3.16
CA ALA A 8 3.51 -6.49 3.55
C ALA A 8 3.48 -4.97 3.29
N ALA A 9 4.54 -4.25 3.64
CA ALA A 9 4.66 -2.82 3.36
C ALA A 9 4.67 -2.53 1.84
N GLN A 10 5.32 -3.38 1.04
CA GLN A 10 5.30 -3.28 -0.42
C GLN A 10 3.91 -3.55 -1.01
N ALA A 11 3.17 -4.54 -0.49
CA ALA A 11 1.79 -4.81 -0.92
C ALA A 11 0.88 -3.60 -0.64
N TYR A 12 0.98 -3.01 0.56
CA TYR A 12 0.29 -1.77 0.91
C TYR A 12 0.64 -0.61 -0.04
N ILE A 13 1.93 -0.40 -0.34
CA ILE A 13 2.38 0.64 -1.28
C ILE A 13 1.78 0.42 -2.67
N ARG A 14 1.80 -0.82 -3.19
CA ARG A 14 1.20 -1.16 -4.50
C ARG A 14 -0.30 -0.86 -4.51
N LEU A 15 -1.02 -1.26 -3.47
CA LEU A 15 -2.44 -0.99 -3.35
C LEU A 15 -2.74 0.52 -3.36
N MET A 16 -1.96 1.32 -2.63
CA MET A 16 -2.11 2.78 -2.62
C MET A 16 -1.82 3.40 -3.99
N ALA A 17 -0.78 2.94 -4.69
CA ALA A 17 -0.47 3.40 -6.03
C ALA A 17 -1.59 3.05 -7.04
N ALA A 18 -2.10 1.81 -7.00
CA ALA A 18 -3.19 1.36 -7.86
C ALA A 18 -4.48 2.14 -7.59
N THR A 19 -4.80 2.38 -6.30
CA THR A 19 -5.96 3.17 -5.90
C THR A 19 -5.84 4.61 -6.41
N ARG A 20 -4.68 5.26 -6.28
CA ARG A 20 -4.44 6.60 -6.82
C ARG A 20 -4.59 6.63 -8.34
N ALA A 21 -4.09 5.63 -9.05
CA ALA A 21 -4.22 5.54 -10.50
C ALA A 21 -5.68 5.38 -10.94
N ALA A 22 -6.45 4.51 -10.27
CA ALA A 22 -7.86 4.32 -10.56
C ALA A 22 -8.71 5.59 -10.32
N LEU A 23 -8.34 6.39 -9.32
CA LEU A 23 -9.01 7.66 -9.00
C LEU A 23 -8.57 8.83 -9.88
N ALA A 24 -7.40 8.74 -10.52
CA ALA A 24 -6.88 9.80 -11.39
C ALA A 24 -7.61 9.88 -12.73
N ASP A 25 -8.29 8.81 -13.14
CA ASP A 25 -9.14 8.75 -14.33
C ASP A 25 -10.59 8.39 -13.94
N PRO A 26 -11.45 9.39 -13.64
CA PRO A 26 -12.83 9.16 -13.24
C PRO A 26 -13.68 8.45 -14.29
N ASP A 27 -13.37 8.62 -15.58
CA ASP A 27 -14.12 8.00 -16.68
C ASP A 27 -13.77 6.50 -16.79
N GLY A 28 -12.51 6.15 -16.50
CA GLY A 28 -12.04 4.78 -16.39
C GLY A 28 -12.33 4.11 -15.04
N ALA A 29 -12.67 4.86 -14.00
CA ALA A 29 -12.87 4.35 -12.64
C ALA A 29 -13.87 3.17 -12.55
N PRO A 30 -15.03 3.15 -13.26
CA PRO A 30 -15.92 2.00 -13.24
C PRO A 30 -15.27 0.68 -13.71
N LEU A 31 -14.25 0.76 -14.58
CA LEU A 31 -13.48 -0.38 -15.04
C LEU A 31 -12.35 -0.75 -14.06
N TYR A 32 -11.68 0.23 -13.47
CA TYR A 32 -10.48 0.00 -12.65
C TYR A 32 -10.79 -0.32 -11.19
N MET A 33 -11.84 0.27 -10.60
CA MET A 33 -12.18 0.07 -9.19
C MET A 33 -12.45 -1.41 -8.84
N PRO A 34 -13.17 -2.21 -9.64
CA PRO A 34 -13.35 -3.63 -9.35
C PRO A 34 -12.04 -4.44 -9.33
N LEU A 35 -11.02 -4.00 -10.06
CA LEU A 35 -9.70 -4.65 -10.13
C LEU A 35 -8.89 -4.49 -8.84
N LEU A 36 -9.28 -3.57 -7.94
CA LEU A 36 -8.61 -3.35 -6.67
C LEU A 36 -8.91 -4.44 -5.62
N THR A 37 -9.94 -5.27 -5.83
CA THR A 37 -10.34 -6.33 -4.88
C THR A 37 -9.19 -7.26 -4.52
N SER A 38 -8.49 -7.81 -5.53
CA SER A 38 -7.39 -8.74 -5.29
C SER A 38 -6.17 -8.07 -4.61
N PRO A 39 -5.70 -6.89 -5.04
CA PRO A 39 -4.67 -6.15 -4.30
C PRO A 39 -5.06 -5.79 -2.85
N MET A 40 -6.35 -5.54 -2.58
CA MET A 40 -6.85 -5.28 -1.22
C MET A 40 -6.73 -6.54 -0.34
N GLU A 41 -7.18 -7.68 -0.85
CA GLU A 41 -7.07 -8.97 -0.15
C GLU A 41 -5.60 -9.37 0.08
N GLU A 42 -4.74 -9.19 -0.92
CA GLU A 42 -3.30 -9.48 -0.81
C GLU A 42 -2.63 -8.62 0.27
N ALA A 43 -2.92 -7.31 0.28
CA ALA A 43 -2.35 -6.40 1.27
C ALA A 43 -2.86 -6.73 2.68
N ASP A 44 -4.16 -6.99 2.85
CA ASP A 44 -4.76 -7.34 4.14
C ASP A 44 -4.18 -8.64 4.71
N GLU A 45 -4.04 -9.69 3.89
CA GLU A 45 -3.42 -10.94 4.31
C GLU A 45 -1.93 -10.76 4.64
N ALA A 46 -1.18 -10.02 3.83
CA ALA A 46 0.23 -9.78 4.09
C ALA A 46 0.44 -9.00 5.40
N LEU A 47 -0.39 -8.00 5.67
CA LEU A 47 -0.36 -7.23 6.92
C LEU A 47 -0.68 -8.10 8.13
N ARG A 48 -1.69 -8.98 8.02
CA ARG A 48 -2.05 -9.95 9.06
C ARG A 48 -0.91 -10.92 9.33
N CYS A 49 -0.37 -11.56 8.29
CA CYS A 49 0.74 -12.50 8.39
C CYS A 49 2.01 -11.88 8.99
N ALA A 50 2.28 -10.60 8.69
CA ALA A 50 3.42 -9.88 9.23
C ALA A 50 3.20 -9.34 10.65
N GLY A 51 2.00 -9.49 11.23
CA GLY A 51 1.65 -8.93 12.55
C GLY A 51 1.57 -7.40 12.55
N LEU A 52 1.31 -6.79 11.39
CA LEU A 52 1.22 -5.34 11.22
C LEU A 52 -0.21 -4.80 11.34
N THR A 53 -1.23 -5.67 11.30
CA THR A 53 -2.62 -5.27 11.58
C THR A 53 -2.73 -4.70 13.00
N GLY A 54 -3.18 -3.45 13.13
CA GLY A 54 -3.24 -2.73 14.42
C GLY A 54 -1.90 -2.18 14.91
N ASN A 55 -0.84 -2.22 14.09
CA ASN A 55 0.46 -1.63 14.38
C ASN A 55 0.88 -0.66 13.26
N GLU A 56 0.04 0.36 13.05
CA GLU A 56 0.18 1.34 11.97
C GLU A 56 1.48 2.14 12.11
N HIS A 57 1.93 2.40 13.34
CA HIS A 57 3.21 3.07 13.60
C HIS A 57 4.37 2.30 12.97
N ARG A 58 4.42 0.96 13.15
CA ARG A 58 5.44 0.11 12.53
C ARG A 58 5.29 0.09 11.01
N LEU A 59 4.07 -0.09 10.51
CA LEU A 59 3.79 -0.07 9.06
C LEU A 59 4.29 1.23 8.41
N PHE A 60 3.95 2.39 8.97
CA PHE A 60 4.32 3.68 8.40
C PHE A 60 5.82 3.95 8.48
N ALA A 61 6.52 3.46 9.51
CA ALA A 61 7.98 3.49 9.53
C ALA A 61 8.57 2.70 8.35
N LEU A 62 8.09 1.46 8.13
CA LEU A 62 8.54 0.63 7.01
C LEU A 62 8.24 1.28 5.66
N VAL A 63 7.05 1.88 5.49
CA VAL A 63 6.67 2.57 4.24
C VAL A 63 7.58 3.78 3.98
N ARG A 64 7.90 4.58 5.00
CA ARG A 64 8.83 5.71 4.87
C ARG A 64 10.23 5.25 4.48
N ASP A 65 10.71 4.16 5.06
CA ASP A 65 12.01 3.59 4.72
C ASP A 65 12.05 3.08 3.26
N LEU A 66 10.93 2.54 2.76
CA LEU A 66 10.82 2.01 1.40
C LEU A 66 10.50 3.08 0.34
N GLN A 67 9.86 4.18 0.72
CA GLN A 67 9.51 5.31 -0.15
C GLN A 67 9.97 6.64 0.45
N PRO A 68 11.27 6.97 0.33
CA PRO A 68 11.81 8.24 0.83
C PRO A 68 11.24 9.47 0.08
N SER A 69 10.57 9.31 -1.06
CA SER A 69 9.88 10.40 -1.76
C SER A 69 8.57 10.86 -1.09
N LEU A 70 8.04 10.11 -0.11
CA LEU A 70 6.94 10.58 0.75
C LEU A 70 7.43 11.45 1.91
N THR A 71 8.74 11.51 2.16
CA THR A 71 9.36 12.47 3.08
C THR A 71 9.79 13.71 2.31
N GLY A 72 8.88 14.66 2.12
CA GLY A 72 9.19 16.01 1.64
C GLY A 72 9.05 16.21 0.13
N SER A 73 7.84 16.57 -0.31
CA SER A 73 7.68 17.52 -1.39
C SER A 73 7.71 18.94 -0.79
N ASP A 74 8.85 19.33 -0.23
CA ASP A 74 9.22 20.73 -0.04
C ASP A 74 10.30 21.05 -1.09
N ARG A 75 9.84 21.37 -2.30
CA ARG A 75 10.62 22.16 -3.25
C ARG A 75 9.71 22.89 -4.22
#